data_AF-A0A7W7QGS0-F1
#
_entry.id   AF-A0A7W7QGS0-F1
#
_cell.length_a   1.000
_cell.length_b   1.000
_cell.length_c   1.000
_cell.angle_alpha   90.00
_cell.angle_beta   90.00
_cell.angle_gamma   90.00
#
_symmetry.space_group_name_H-M   'P 1'
#
loop_
_entity.id
_entity.type
_entity.pdbx_description
1 polymer ?
#
loop_
_entity_poly.entity_id
_entity_poly.type
_entity_poly.pdbx_seq_one_letter_code
_entity_poly.pdbx_strand_id
1 'polypeptide(L)' 'MLGAALAGLSSGDRDVLLLVGWERLSYEEVAQALDIPIGTVRSRLNRARKQVRAALTVKESADRG' A
#
# COMPACT_ATOMS: atom_id res chain seq x y z
N MET A 1 0.49 11.53 -9.63
CA MET A 1 1.29 10.36 -10.11
C MET A 1 1.20 9.22 -9.10
N LEU A 2 0.29 8.27 -9.30
CA LEU A 2 0.12 7.12 -8.41
C LEU A 2 1.29 6.13 -8.53
N GLY A 3 1.82 5.91 -9.74
CA GLY A 3 2.95 5.00 -9.96
C GLY A 3 4.19 5.37 -9.16
N ALA A 4 4.54 6.65 -9.06
CA ALA A 4 5.66 7.13 -8.25
C ALA A 4 5.43 6.91 -6.75
N ALA A 5 4.21 7.10 -6.26
CA ALA A 5 3.86 6.84 -4.86
C ALA A 5 3.95 5.34 -4.52
N LEU A 6 3.52 4.47 -5.43
CA LEU A 6 3.66 3.01 -5.28
C LEU A 6 5.11 2.56 -5.36
N ALA A 7 5.93 3.21 -6.19
CA ALA A 7 7.36 2.90 -6.34
C ALA A 7 8.15 3.12 -5.04
N GLY A 8 7.71 4.05 -4.18
CA GLY A 8 8.32 4.32 -2.87
C GLY A 8 7.99 3.29 -1.78
N LEU A 9 7.03 2.38 -2.02
CA LEU A 9 6.70 1.32 -1.07
C LEU A 9 7.72 0.18 -1.13
N SER A 10 7.97 -0.46 0.01
CA SER A 10 8.60 -1.78 0.04
C SER A 10 7.77 -2.78 -0.77
N SER A 11 8.39 -3.84 -1.32
CA SER A 11 7.68 -4.87 -2.09
C SER A 11 6.52 -5.45 -1.28
N GLY A 12 6.76 -5.85 -0.03
CA GLY A 12 5.72 -6.43 0.82
C GLY A 12 4.58 -5.47 1.18
N ASP A 13 4.83 -4.17 1.33
CA ASP A 13 3.77 -3.18 1.55
C ASP A 13 2.97 -2.93 0.27
N ARG A 14 3.64 -2.92 -0.89
CA ARG A 14 3.02 -2.78 -2.21
C ARG A 14 2.12 -3.96 -2.53
N ASP A 15 2.60 -5.18 -2.32
CA ASP A 15 1.86 -6.41 -2.62
C ASP A 15 0.57 -6.48 -1.80
N VAL A 16 0.65 -6.21 -0.49
CA VAL A 16 -0.55 -6.15 0.38
C VAL A 16 -1.53 -5.08 -0.09
N LEU A 17 -1.03 -3.90 -0.48
CA LEU A 17 -1.89 -2.81 -0.94
C LEU A 17 -2.61 -3.16 -2.25
N LEU A 18 -1.91 -3.79 -3.20
CA LEU A 18 -2.46 -4.16 -4.51
C LEU A 18 -3.43 -5.33 -4.39
N LEU A 19 -3.11 -6.37 -3.62
CA LEU A 19 -4.01 -7.51 -3.45
C LEU A 19 -5.33 -7.11 -2.77
N VAL A 20 -5.30 -6.19 -1.79
CA VAL A 20 -6.53 -5.68 -1.17
C VAL A 20 -7.25 -4.65 -2.05
N GLY A 21 -6.50 -3.70 -2.60
CA GLY A 21 -7.07 -2.54 -3.28
C GLY A 21 -7.50 -2.81 -4.72
N TRP A 22 -6.73 -3.64 -5.43
CA TRP A 22 -6.91 -3.96 -6.84
C TRP A 22 -7.58 -5.32 -7.02
N GLU A 23 -7.02 -6.38 -6.44
CA GLU A 23 -7.55 -7.75 -6.55
C GLU A 23 -8.74 -8.01 -5.61
N ARG A 24 -9.06 -7.07 -4.71
CA ARG A 24 -10.19 -7.14 -3.75
C ARG A 24 -10.16 -8.36 -2.82
N LEU A 25 -8.98 -8.95 -2.59
CA LEU A 25 -8.82 -10.05 -1.65
C LEU A 25 -9.12 -9.61 -0.20
N SER A 26 -9.68 -10.52 0.59
CA SER A 26 -9.79 -10.41 2.04
C SER A 26 -8.42 -10.45 2.71
N TYR A 27 -8.33 -10.05 3.98
CA TYR A 27 -7.03 -10.05 4.68
C TYR A 27 -6.52 -11.48 4.93
N GLU A 28 -7.43 -12.43 5.07
CA GLU A 28 -7.19 -13.86 5.20
C GLU A 28 -6.60 -14.43 3.89
N GLU A 29 -7.21 -14.12 2.74
CA GLU A 29 -6.70 -14.54 1.43
C GLU A 29 -5.33 -13.95 1.14
N VAL A 30 -5.08 -12.68 1.51
CA VAL A 30 -3.76 -12.05 1.39
C VAL A 30 -2.74 -12.70 2.31
N ALA A 31 -3.11 -13.01 3.55
CA ALA A 31 -2.26 -13.69 4.51
C ALA A 31 -1.82 -15.06 3.97
N GLN A 32 -2.74 -15.80 3.36
CA GLN A 32 -2.48 -17.09 2.73
C GLN A 32 -1.62 -16.95 1.47
N ALA A 33 -1.95 -16.01 0.57
CA ALA A 33 -1.23 -15.82 -0.69
C ALA A 33 0.22 -15.39 -0.50
N LEU A 34 0.50 -14.62 0.55
CA LEU A 34 1.83 -14.10 0.85
C LEU A 34 2.59 -14.90 1.93
N ASP A 35 1.96 -15.93 2.49
CA ASP A 35 2.49 -16.73 3.61
C ASP A 35 2.97 -15.86 4.79
N ILE A 36 2.10 -14.96 5.26
CA ILE A 36 2.36 -14.06 6.39
C ILE A 36 1.21 -14.04 7.39
N PRO A 37 1.45 -13.72 8.68
CA PRO A 37 0.38 -13.55 9.65
C PRO A 37 -0.61 -12.44 9.25
N ILE A 38 -1.91 -12.63 9.55
CA ILE A 38 -2.95 -11.63 9.27
C ILE A 38 -2.69 -10.28 9.98
N GLY A 39 -2.05 -10.30 11.16
CA GLY A 39 -1.60 -9.08 11.83
C GLY A 39 -0.52 -8.31 11.04
N THR A 40 0.33 -9.03 10.31
CA THR A 40 1.33 -8.47 9.38
C THR A 40 0.64 -7.84 8.17
N VAL A 41 -0.40 -8.48 7.61
CA VAL A 41 -1.21 -7.89 6.53
C VAL A 41 -1.78 -6.54 6.97
N ARG A 42 -2.42 -6.48 8.14
CA ARG A 42 -3.02 -5.24 8.66
C ARG A 42 -1.98 -4.14 8.89
N SER A 43 -0.83 -4.46 9.47
CA SER A 43 0.23 -3.48 9.75
C SER A 43 0.95 -2.99 8.49
N ARG A 44 1.18 -3.87 7.49
CA ARG A 44 1.71 -3.50 6.17
C ARG A 44 0.73 -2.61 5.41
N LEU A 45 -0.55 -2.99 5.35
CA LEU A 45 -1.58 -2.21 4.67
C LEU A 45 -1.71 -0.80 5.26
N ASN A 46 -1.68 -0.67 6.59
CA ASN A 46 -1.73 0.63 7.26
C ASN A 46 -0.51 1.50 6.89
N ARG A 47 0.70 0.94 6.95
CA ARG A 47 1.93 1.64 6.52
C ARG A 47 1.87 2.06 5.06
N ALA A 48 1.49 1.15 4.16
CA ALA A 48 1.38 1.41 2.73
C ALA A 48 0.44 2.59 2.45
N ARG A 49 -0.76 2.58 3.04
CA ARG A 49 -1.74 3.67 2.90
C ARG A 49 -1.21 5.00 3.40
N LYS A 50 -0.53 5.02 4.55
CA LYS A 50 0.08 6.24 5.11
C LYS A 50 1.14 6.82 4.18
N GLN A 51 2.02 5.97 3.64
CA GLN A 51 3.08 6.40 2.72
C GLN A 51 2.52 6.93 1.40
N VAL A 52 1.56 6.21 0.79
CA VAL A 52 0.91 6.67 -0.45
C VAL A 52 0.20 8.00 -0.23
N ARG A 53 -0.56 8.15 0.86
CA ARG A 53 -1.24 9.41 1.18
C ARG A 53 -0.25 10.57 1.33
N ALA A 54 0.85 10.36 2.05
CA ALA A 54 1.87 11.38 2.23
C ALA A 54 2.51 11.78 0.89
N ALA A 55 2.85 10.82 0.03
CA ALA A 55 3.43 11.08 -1.28
C ALA A 55 2.50 11.87 -2.20
N LEU A 56 1.19 11.61 -2.14
CA LEU A 56 0.19 12.34 -2.92
C LEU A 56 -0.01 13.78 -2.38
N THR A 57 -0.04 13.97 -1.05
CA THR A 57 -0.16 15.30 -0.45
C THR A 57 1.05 16.20 -0.75
N VAL A 58 2.28 15.67 -0.69
CA VAL A 58 3.48 16.45 -1.05
C VAL A 58 3.43 16.89 -2.51
N LYS A 59 2.95 16.02 -3.40
CA LYS A 59 2.85 16.33 -4.84
C LYS A 59 1.82 17.43 -5.12
N GLU A 60 0.66 17.41 -4.44
CA GLU A 60 -0.38 18.45 -4.59
C GLU A 60 0.07 19.85 -4.13
N SER A 61 1.02 19.93 -3.19
CA SER A 61 1.61 21.20 -2.77
C SER A 61 2.67 21.70 -3.75
N ALA A 62 3.43 20.79 -4.36
CA ALA A 62 4.46 21.13 -5.35
C ALA A 62 3.89 21.55 -6.72
N ASP A 63 2.67 21.13 -7.05
CA ASP A 63 1.98 21.48 -8.31
C ASP A 63 1.21 22.82 -8.21
N ARG A 64 1.07 23.37 -7.00
CA ARG A 64 0.33 24.61 -6.71
C ARG A 64 1.22 25.85 -6.56
N GLY A 65 2.54 25.72 -6.62
CA GLY A 65 3.51 26.81 -6.56
C GLY A 65 4.27 26.92 -7.87
#